data_AF-F0HJZ0-F1
#
_entry.id   AF-F0HJZ0-F1
#
_cell.length_a   1.000
_cell.length_b   1.000
_cell.length_c   1.000
_cell.angle_alpha   90.00
_cell.angle_beta   90.00
_cell.angle_gamma   90.00
#
_symmetry.space_group_name_H-M   'P 1'
#
loop_
_entity.id
_entity.type
_entity.pdbx_description
1 polymer ?
#
loop_
_entity_poly.entity_id
_entity_poly.type
_entity_poly.pdbx_seq_one_letter_code
_entity_poly.pdbx_strand_id
1 'polypeptide(L)' 'MVKRREVVRFFRQNGFKNEGGTNHDKFRHPDGRRTVIERHSEISNQQFEVMKKQAGLK' A
#
# COMPACT_ATOMS: atom_id res chain seq x y z
N MET A 1 -12.87 -8.11 -1.02
CA MET A 1 -11.49 -8.13 -1.53
C MET A 1 -11.32 -6.88 -2.39
N VAL A 2 -10.16 -6.23 -2.31
CA VAL A 2 -9.83 -5.03 -3.08
C VAL A 2 -8.78 -5.40 -4.11
N LYS A 3 -8.94 -4.93 -5.35
CA LYS A 3 -7.93 -5.17 -6.39
C LYS A 3 -6.65 -4.43 -6.03
N ARG A 4 -5.49 -5.07 -6.18
CA ARG A 4 -4.18 -4.45 -5.90
C ARG A 4 -4.00 -3.11 -6.62
N ARG A 5 -4.50 -2.98 -7.86
CA ARG A 5 -4.45 -1.72 -8.63
C ARG A 5 -5.10 -0.55 -7.89
N GLU A 6 -6.19 -0.80 -7.16
CA GLU A 6 -6.92 0.23 -6.42
C GLU A 6 -6.17 0.60 -5.15
N VAL A 7 -5.60 -0.39 -4.46
CA VAL A 7 -4.72 -0.18 -3.30
C VAL A 7 -3.49 0.65 -3.69
N VAL A 8 -2.82 0.30 -4.79
CA VAL A 8 -1.67 1.06 -5.33
C VAL A 8 -2.08 2.47 -5.72
N ARG A 9 -3.24 2.65 -6.39
CA ARG A 9 -3.76 3.97 -6.76
C ARG A 9 -4.02 4.83 -5.52
N PHE A 10 -4.62 4.25 -4.48
CA PHE A 10 -4.91 4.92 -3.22
C PHE A 10 -3.62 5.42 -2.55
N PHE A 11 -2.60 4.57 -2.40
CA PHE A 11 -1.34 4.98 -1.79
C PHE A 11 -0.61 6.03 -2.63
N ARG A 12 -0.59 5.91 -3.96
CA ARG A 12 0.00 6.95 -4.83
C ARG A 12 -0.71 8.29 -4.73
N GLN A 13 -2.04 8.31 -4.68
CA GLN A 13 -2.83 9.54 -4.49
C GLN A 13 -2.55 10.19 -3.13
N ASN A 14 -2.27 9.39 -2.11
CA ASN A 14 -1.86 9.86 -0.79
C ASN A 14 -0.35 10.16 -0.70
N GLY A 15 0.37 10.30 -1.82
CA GLY A 15 1.76 10.75 -1.85
C GLY A 15 2.82 9.66 -1.63
N PHE A 16 2.43 8.38 -1.53
CA PHE A 16 3.40 7.29 -1.41
C PHE A 16 4.04 6.97 -2.76
N LYS A 17 5.36 6.78 -2.74
CA LYS A 17 6.16 6.35 -3.90
C LYS A 17 6.45 4.85 -3.79
N ASN A 18 6.33 4.15 -4.91
CA ASN A 18 6.70 2.73 -4.99
C ASN A 18 8.22 2.63 -5.21
N GLU A 19 8.94 2.06 -4.26
CA GLU A 19 10.38 1.77 -4.35
C GLU A 19 10.67 0.41 -5.00
N GLY A 20 9.62 -0.38 -5.26
CA GLY A 20 9.73 -1.73 -5.79
C GLY A 20 10.17 -2.74 -4.72
N GLY A 21 10.46 -3.95 -5.19
CA GLY A 21 10.91 -5.08 -4.36
C GLY A 21 10.77 -6.40 -5.11
N THR A 22 11.28 -7.48 -4.54
CA THR A 22 11.25 -8.81 -5.20
C THR A 22 9.94 -9.54 -4.92
N ASN A 23 9.55 -9.67 -3.64
CA ASN A 23 8.35 -10.39 -3.22
C ASN A 23 7.16 -9.47 -2.90
N HIS A 24 7.46 -8.28 -2.35
CA HIS A 24 6.47 -7.27 -1.99
C HIS A 24 6.92 -5.92 -2.55
N ASP A 25 5.97 -5.07 -2.95
CA ASP A 25 6.29 -3.69 -3.30
C ASP A 25 6.37 -2.84 -2.03
N LYS A 26 7.49 -2.15 -1.84
CA LYS A 26 7.67 -1.22 -0.73
C LYS A 26 7.16 0.16 -1.16
N PHE A 27 6.26 0.73 -0.37
CA PHE A 27 5.76 2.08 -0.57
C PHE A 27 6.27 2.98 0.55
N ARG A 28 6.86 4.11 0.17
CA ARG A 28 7.40 5.09 1.11
C ARG A 28 6.81 6.45 0.84
N HIS A 29 6.35 7.11 1.90
CA HIS A 29 5.90 8.48 1.85
C HIS A 29 7.06 9.42 2.26
N PRO A 30 7.16 10.63 1.67
CA PRO A 30 8.21 11.59 1.99
C PRO A 30 8.27 12.01 3.47
N ASP A 31 7.17 11.89 4.22
CA ASP A 31 7.13 12.15 5.67
C ASP A 31 7.78 11.05 6.53
N GLY A 32 8.28 9.97 5.91
CA GLY A 32 8.91 8.84 6.59
C GLY A 32 8.00 7.62 6.80
N ARG A 33 6.69 7.71 6.53
CA ARG A 33 5.78 6.54 6.63
C ARG A 33 6.08 5.51 5.55
N ARG A 34 5.83 4.25 5.89
CA ARG A 34 6.09 3.12 4.99
C ARG A 34 4.96 2.11 5.07
N THR A 35 4.64 1.51 3.94
CA THR A 35 3.74 0.37 3.85
C THR A 35 4.28 -0.62 2.83
N VAL A 36 3.86 -1.87 2.96
CA VAL A 36 4.29 -2.97 2.10
C VAL A 36 3.05 -3.57 1.47
N ILE A 37 3.04 -3.66 0.15
CA ILE A 37 1.92 -4.17 -0.62
C ILE A 37 2.32 -5.52 -1.21
N GLU A 38 1.58 -6.57 -0.83
CA GLU A 38 1.71 -7.92 -1.40
C GLU A 38 1.46 -7.90 -2.90
N ARG A 39 2.14 -8.81 -3.62
CA ARG A 39 2.03 -8.86 -5.09
C ARG A 39 0.82 -9.63 -5.62
N HIS A 40 -0.12 -10.00 -4.75
CA HIS A 40 -1.34 -10.70 -5.12
C HIS A 40 -2.29 -9.82 -5.94
N SER A 41 -3.10 -10.44 -6.79
CA SER A 41 -4.10 -9.75 -7.62
C SER A 41 -5.16 -9.04 -6.77
N GLU A 42 -5.49 -9.66 -5.64
CA GLU A 42 -6.50 -9.21 -4.69
C GLU A 42 -5.91 -9.17 -3.29
N ILE A 43 -6.29 -8.13 -2.54
CA ILE A 43 -5.90 -7.93 -1.15
C ILE A 43 -7.19 -8.00 -0.34
N SER A 44 -7.16 -8.69 0.80
CA SER A 44 -8.34 -8.74 1.67
C SER A 44 -8.68 -7.33 2.17
N ASN A 45 -9.97 -7.04 2.38
CA ASN A 45 -10.38 -5.73 2.90
C ASN A 45 -9.71 -5.48 4.26
N GLN A 46 -9.58 -6.52 5.09
CA GLN A 46 -8.90 -6.45 6.38
C GLN A 46 -7.42 -6.07 6.25
N GLN A 47 -6.67 -6.69 5.34
CA GLN A 47 -5.28 -6.29 5.08
C GLN A 47 -5.21 -4.84 4.60
N PHE A 48 -6.14 -4.41 3.73
CA PHE A 48 -6.16 -3.03 3.26
C PHE A 48 -6.41 -2.03 4.40
N GLU A 49 -7.32 -2.33 5.32
CA GLU A 49 -7.54 -1.53 6.54
C GLU A 49 -6.27 -1.46 7.42
N VAL A 50 -5.58 -2.59 7.61
CA VAL A 50 -4.31 -2.62 8.35
C VAL A 50 -3.25 -1.77 7.66
N MET A 51 -3.12 -1.86 6.34
CA MET A 51 -2.17 -1.06 5.56
C MET A 51 -2.46 0.44 5.69
N LYS A 52 -3.74 0.85 5.65
CA LYS A 52 -4.15 2.25 5.87
C LYS A 52 -3.74 2.73 7.26
N LYS A 53 -4.03 1.94 8.30
CA LYS A 53 -3.64 2.24 9.68
C LYS A 53 -2.13 2.36 9.84
N GLN A 54 -1.34 1.46 9.25
CA GLN A 54 0.13 1.53 9.25
C GLN A 54 0.66 2.77 8.53
N ALA A 55 0.02 3.14 7.42
CA ALA A 55 0.32 4.36 6.67
C ALA A 55 -0.22 5.64 7.34
N GLY A 56 -0.89 5.54 8.49
CA GLY A 56 -1.54 6.66 9.17
C GLY A 56 -2.61 7.36 8.31
N LEU A 57 -3.22 6.61 7.39
CA LEU A 57 -4.36 7.05 6.58
C LEU A 57 -5.63 6.53 7.25
N LYS A 58 -6.59 7.42 7.52
CA LYS A 58 -7.91 7.08 8.07
C LYS A 58 -8.84 6.65 6.95
#